data_AF-A0A9P1N2G6-F1
#
_entry.id   AF-A0A9P1N2G6-F1
#
_cell.length_a   1.000
_cell.length_b   1.000
_cell.length_c   1.000
_cell.angle_alpha   90.00
_cell.angle_beta   90.00
_cell.angle_gamma   90.00
#
_symmetry.space_group_name_H-M   'P 1'
#
loop_
_entity.id
_entity.type
_entity.pdbx_description
1 polymer ?
#
loop_
_entity_poly.entity_id
_entity_poly.type
_entity_poly.pdbx_seq_one_letter_code
_entity_poly.pdbx_strand_id
1 'polypeptide(L)'
;MASTSQVPDQISLYEEQEDPDIVVPLDYIIQRTHVVLDDIPIDEESLYTLSKAVEFFTRYLMQVGSINKTSEITYDSIAEVINLSQITTLKDFFPRRQFYGHIAAKVAEAEVQEQQNQQQQEHNHEQRDE
;
A
#
# COMPACT_ATOMS: atom_id res chain seq x y z
N MET A 1 -5.49 -47.79 -31.30
CA MET A 1 -5.89 -46.92 -30.18
C MET A 1 -5.21 -47.42 -28.92
N ALA A 2 -4.37 -46.59 -28.31
CA ALA A 2 -4.06 -46.57 -26.88
C ALA A 2 -3.10 -45.39 -26.67
N SER A 3 -3.67 -44.21 -26.40
CA SER A 3 -2.93 -43.02 -26.00
C SER A 3 -2.40 -43.25 -24.58
N THR A 4 -1.10 -43.47 -24.42
CA THR A 4 -0.43 -43.39 -23.12
C THR A 4 -0.29 -41.93 -22.75
N SER A 5 -1.22 -41.46 -21.92
CA SER A 5 -1.20 -40.15 -21.29
C SER A 5 0.04 -40.04 -20.40
N GLN A 6 1.09 -39.40 -20.90
CA GLN A 6 2.17 -38.86 -20.06
C GLN A 6 1.57 -37.70 -19.29
N VAL A 7 1.22 -37.96 -18.04
CA VAL A 7 0.99 -36.90 -17.04
C VAL A 7 2.34 -36.18 -16.93
N PRO A 8 2.43 -34.87 -17.22
CA PRO A 8 3.68 -34.16 -17.00
C PRO A 8 3.97 -34.17 -15.50
N ASP A 9 5.20 -34.55 -15.16
CA ASP A 9 5.74 -34.52 -13.81
C ASP A 9 5.29 -33.24 -13.11
N GLN A 10 4.64 -33.42 -11.97
CA GLN A 10 4.33 -32.34 -11.06
C GLN A 10 5.62 -31.59 -10.79
N ILE A 11 5.62 -30.30 -11.16
CA ILE A 11 6.68 -29.36 -10.81
C ILE A 11 6.83 -29.45 -9.29
N SER A 12 7.92 -30.07 -8.85
CA SER A 12 8.32 -30.10 -7.44
C SER A 12 8.72 -28.67 -7.07
N LEU A 13 7.74 -27.86 -6.68
CA LEU A 13 7.90 -26.44 -6.31
C LEU A 13 8.47 -26.25 -4.89
N TYR A 14 8.98 -27.31 -4.27
CA TYR A 14 9.59 -27.26 -2.95
C TYR A 14 10.92 -28.03 -3.02
N GLU A 15 11.89 -27.49 -3.76
CA GLU A 15 13.27 -27.66 -3.29
C GLU A 15 13.31 -27.03 -1.89
N GLU A 16 13.78 -27.79 -0.90
CA GLU A 16 14.11 -27.28 0.43
C GLU A 16 15.09 -26.12 0.26
N GLN A 17 14.54 -24.91 0.13
CA GLN A 17 15.32 -23.71 0.23
C GLN A 17 15.77 -23.68 1.68
N GLU A 18 17.08 -23.87 1.92
CA GLU A 18 17.72 -23.65 3.22
C GLU A 18 17.06 -22.44 3.88
N ASP A 19 16.62 -22.60 5.14
CA ASP A 19 15.87 -21.60 5.89
C ASP A 19 16.50 -20.23 5.60
N PRO A 20 15.78 -19.32 4.91
CA PRO A 20 16.43 -18.12 4.40
C PRO A 20 16.99 -17.37 5.59
N ASP A 21 18.28 -17.06 5.56
CA ASP A 21 18.95 -16.27 6.58
C ASP A 21 18.03 -15.13 7.03
N ILE A 22 17.91 -14.94 8.34
CA ILE A 22 17.10 -13.87 8.88
C ILE A 22 17.69 -12.54 8.39
N VAL A 23 17.06 -11.93 7.40
CA VAL A 23 17.54 -10.67 6.80
C VAL A 23 17.37 -9.50 7.78
N VAL A 24 16.38 -9.58 8.67
CA VAL A 24 16.10 -8.55 9.68
C VAL A 24 16.66 -8.99 11.05
N PRO A 25 17.71 -8.35 11.57
CA PRO A 25 18.36 -8.79 12.82
C PRO A 25 17.40 -8.85 14.00
N LEU A 26 17.50 -9.89 14.83
CA LEU A 26 16.64 -10.04 16.03
C LEU A 26 16.85 -8.90 17.02
N ASP A 27 18.09 -8.42 17.19
CA ASP A 27 18.40 -7.25 18.03
C ASP A 27 17.62 -6.00 17.60
N TYR A 28 17.40 -5.83 16.30
CA TYR A 28 16.60 -4.73 15.77
C TYR A 28 15.13 -4.88 16.17
N ILE A 29 14.58 -6.10 16.07
CA ILE A 29 13.19 -6.38 16.48
C ILE A 29 13.02 -6.12 17.98
N ILE A 30 13.93 -6.63 18.82
CA ILE A 30 13.95 -6.41 20.27
C ILE A 30 13.92 -4.91 20.57
N GLN A 31 14.84 -4.13 19.99
CA GLN A 31 14.89 -2.68 20.23
C GLN A 31 13.58 -1.97 19.83
N ARG A 32 12.90 -2.42 18.78
CA ARG A 32 11.63 -1.81 18.33
C ARG A 32 10.43 -2.26 19.15
N THR A 33 10.40 -3.51 19.62
CA THR A 33 9.30 -4.03 20.43
C THR A 33 9.34 -3.49 21.85
N HIS A 34 10.52 -3.37 22.47
CA HIS A 34 10.66 -2.78 23.81
C HIS A 34 10.15 -1.34 23.89
N VAL A 35 10.31 -0.56 22.81
CA VAL A 35 9.79 0.82 22.73
C VAL A 35 8.26 0.87 22.77
N VAL A 36 7.58 -0.22 22.40
CA VAL A 36 6.12 -0.27 22.25
C VAL A 36 5.44 -1.08 23.36
N LEU A 37 6.11 -2.11 23.88
CA LEU A 37 5.53 -3.11 24.76
C LEU A 37 6.00 -3.00 26.23
N ASP A 38 6.62 -1.88 26.63
CA ASP A 38 7.00 -1.59 28.02
C ASP A 38 7.68 -2.78 28.74
N ASP A 39 8.72 -3.35 28.10
CA ASP A 39 9.52 -4.46 28.62
C ASP A 39 8.78 -5.79 28.87
N ILE A 40 7.64 -6.03 28.21
CA ILE A 40 7.04 -7.37 28.18
C ILE A 40 8.05 -8.35 27.56
N PRO A 41 8.42 -9.44 28.26
CA PRO A 41 9.33 -10.44 27.72
C PRO A 41 8.66 -11.16 26.53
N ILE A 42 9.37 -11.18 25.40
CA ILE A 42 8.96 -11.87 24.17
C ILE A 42 9.88 -13.08 24.01
N ASP A 43 9.28 -14.25 23.77
CA ASP A 43 10.03 -15.47 23.52
C ASP A 43 10.75 -15.44 22.16
N GLU A 44 11.77 -16.28 22.00
CA GLU A 44 12.63 -16.31 20.82
C GLU A 44 11.87 -16.65 19.53
N GLU A 45 10.86 -17.53 19.60
CA GLU A 45 10.03 -17.93 18.46
C GLU A 45 9.14 -16.76 18.00
N SER A 46 8.58 -16.00 18.93
CA SER A 46 7.86 -14.76 18.65
C SER A 46 8.77 -13.69 18.01
N LEU A 47 10.01 -13.53 18.50
CA LEU A 47 10.98 -12.61 17.90
C LEU A 47 11.34 -13.01 16.46
N TYR A 48 11.57 -14.30 16.22
CA TYR A 48 11.81 -14.85 14.89
C TYR A 48 10.62 -14.59 13.94
N THR A 49 9.41 -14.84 14.43
CA THR A 49 8.17 -14.62 13.68
C THR A 49 8.00 -13.15 13.29
N LEU A 50 8.26 -12.23 14.23
CA LEU A 50 8.21 -10.79 13.96
C LEU A 50 9.27 -10.37 12.94
N SER A 51 10.49 -10.89 13.04
CA SER A 51 11.54 -10.64 12.06
C SER A 51 11.11 -11.07 10.65
N LYS A 52 10.59 -12.30 10.51
CA LYS A 52 10.08 -12.79 9.24
C LYS A 52 8.88 -11.99 8.74
N ALA A 53 7.97 -11.56 9.61
CA ALA A 53 6.85 -10.70 9.23
C ALA A 53 7.32 -9.37 8.62
N VAL A 54 8.33 -8.73 9.21
CA VAL A 54 8.93 -7.50 8.66
C VAL A 54 9.58 -7.75 7.31
N GLU A 55 10.28 -8.88 7.16
CA GLU A 55 10.89 -9.29 5.89
C GLU A 55 9.83 -9.49 4.79
N PHE A 56 8.79 -10.28 5.08
CA PHE A 56 7.68 -10.52 4.15
C PHE A 56 6.95 -9.24 3.77
N PHE A 57 6.68 -8.37 4.74
CA PHE A 57 6.03 -7.09 4.49
C PHE A 57 6.88 -6.20 3.57
N THR A 58 8.19 -6.14 3.80
CA THR A 58 9.11 -5.36 2.97
C THR A 58 9.18 -5.91 1.55
N ARG A 59 9.30 -7.24 1.39
CA ARG A 59 9.28 -7.89 0.08
C ARG A 59 7.96 -7.63 -0.66
N TYR A 60 6.83 -7.72 0.03
CA TYR A 60 5.52 -7.41 -0.51
C TYR A 60 5.45 -5.96 -1.01
N LEU A 61 5.88 -4.98 -0.19
CA LEU A 61 5.91 -3.58 -0.60
C LEU A 61 6.81 -3.35 -1.83
N MET A 62 7.96 -4.00 -1.91
CA MET A 62 8.84 -3.90 -3.08
C MET A 62 8.22 -4.52 -4.33
N GLN A 63 7.63 -5.71 -4.22
CA GLN A 63 7.03 -6.41 -5.33
C GLN A 63 5.82 -5.65 -5.89
N VAL A 64 4.92 -5.22 -5.02
CA VAL A 64 3.74 -4.46 -5.45
C VAL A 64 4.12 -3.05 -5.84
N GLY A 65 5.07 -2.41 -5.15
CA GLY A 65 5.54 -1.06 -5.47
C GLY A 65 6.30 -0.95 -6.79
N SER A 66 6.78 -2.06 -7.37
CA SER A 66 7.29 -2.15 -8.74
C SER A 66 6.15 -2.27 -9.78
N ILE A 67 5.06 -1.51 -9.59
CA ILE A 67 3.95 -1.44 -10.54
C ILE A 67 4.55 -1.06 -11.90
N ASN A 68 4.37 -1.93 -12.89
CA ASN A 68 4.87 -1.82 -14.28
C ASN A 68 6.29 -2.32 -14.57
N LYS A 69 6.94 -3.10 -13.68
CA LYS A 69 8.30 -3.65 -13.91
C LYS A 69 9.34 -2.54 -14.19
N THR A 70 9.11 -1.35 -13.67
CA THR A 70 10.09 -0.27 -13.76
C THR A 70 11.30 -0.66 -12.93
N SER A 71 12.49 -0.31 -13.41
CA SER A 71 13.76 -0.57 -12.71
C SER A 71 13.92 0.21 -11.41
N GLU A 72 13.02 1.16 -11.16
CA GLU A 72 13.03 2.04 -10.00
C GLU A 72 11.69 1.97 -9.27
N ILE A 73 11.78 1.82 -7.95
CA ILE A 73 10.65 1.93 -7.03
C ILE A 73 10.60 3.39 -6.57
N THR A 74 9.46 4.04 -6.78
CA THR A 74 9.30 5.46 -6.42
C THR A 74 8.48 5.61 -5.15
N TYR A 75 8.57 6.78 -4.50
CA TYR A 75 7.68 7.09 -3.38
C TYR A 75 6.21 6.97 -3.77
N ASP A 76 5.83 7.46 -4.95
CA ASP A 76 4.43 7.49 -5.37
C ASP A 76 3.89 6.08 -5.60
N SER A 77 4.71 5.16 -6.11
CA SER A 77 4.29 3.76 -6.28
C SER A 77 4.11 3.05 -4.94
N ILE A 78 4.98 3.28 -3.95
CA ILE A 78 4.79 2.77 -2.59
C ILE A 78 3.56 3.39 -1.92
N ALA A 79 3.39 4.71 -2.02
CA ALA A 79 2.26 5.43 -1.44
C ALA A 79 0.94 4.96 -2.04
N GLU A 80 0.91 4.65 -3.34
CA GLU A 80 -0.26 4.05 -3.99
C GLU A 80 -0.62 2.69 -3.37
N VAL A 81 0.36 1.79 -3.22
CA VAL A 81 0.15 0.46 -2.60
C VAL A 81 -0.37 0.59 -1.18
N ILE A 82 0.22 1.47 -0.37
CA ILE A 82 -0.20 1.68 1.02
C ILE A 82 -1.63 2.23 1.08
N ASN A 83 -1.98 3.17 0.19
CA ASN A 83 -3.33 3.74 0.15
C ASN A 83 -4.40 2.72 -0.27
N LEU A 84 -4.05 1.75 -1.12
CA LEU A 84 -4.93 0.64 -1.52
C LEU A 84 -4.98 -0.48 -0.46
N SER A 85 -4.00 -0.54 0.44
CA SER A 85 -3.96 -1.55 1.50
C SER A 85 -5.04 -1.33 2.56
N GLN A 86 -5.33 -2.41 3.30
CA GLN A 86 -6.20 -2.38 4.49
C GLN A 86 -5.49 -1.81 5.74
N ILE A 87 -4.18 -1.53 5.65
CA ILE A 87 -3.38 -1.07 6.79
C ILE A 87 -3.54 0.45 6.93
N THR A 88 -4.61 0.87 7.60
CA THR A 88 -4.97 2.28 7.76
C THR A 88 -3.89 3.10 8.45
N THR A 89 -3.22 2.53 9.45
CA THR A 89 -2.15 3.20 10.22
C THR A 89 -1.01 3.70 9.33
N LEU A 90 -0.69 3.01 8.23
CA LEU A 90 0.40 3.40 7.35
C LEU A 90 0.03 4.54 6.39
N LYS A 91 -1.27 4.82 6.19
CA LYS A 91 -1.73 5.87 5.27
C LYS A 91 -1.33 7.26 5.74
N ASP A 92 -1.26 7.46 7.05
CA ASP A 92 -0.84 8.73 7.66
C ASP A 92 0.66 8.99 7.50
N PHE A 93 1.47 7.93 7.44
CA PHE A 93 2.92 8.01 7.24
C PHE A 93 3.32 8.10 5.76
N PHE A 94 2.47 7.60 4.85
CA PHE A 94 2.68 7.62 3.41
C PHE A 94 1.52 8.29 2.68
N PRO A 95 1.29 9.60 2.91
CA PRO A 95 0.23 10.32 2.21
C PRO A 95 0.55 10.36 0.71
N ARG A 96 -0.49 10.18 -0.13
CA ARG A 96 -0.38 10.43 -1.56
C ARG A 96 0.01 11.90 -1.78
N ARG A 97 1.09 12.13 -2.51
CA ARG A 97 1.47 13.50 -2.92
C ARG A 97 0.35 14.06 -3.80
N GLN A 98 -0.11 15.25 -3.45
CA GLN A 98 -1.04 15.98 -4.30
C GLN A 98 -0.23 16.81 -5.30
N PHE A 99 -0.45 16.55 -6.59
CA PHE A 99 0.13 17.36 -7.65
C PHE A 99 -0.65 18.66 -7.79
N TYR A 100 0.06 19.78 -7.96
CA TYR A 100 -0.54 21.11 -8.12
C TYR A 100 -1.63 21.13 -9.21
N GLY A 101 -1.43 20.41 -10.32
CA GLY A 101 -2.43 20.29 -11.39
C GLY A 101 -3.76 19.67 -10.93
N HIS A 102 -3.73 18.67 -10.06
CA HIS A 102 -4.96 18.06 -9.51
C HIS A 102 -5.68 18.98 -8.54
N ILE A 103 -4.94 19.79 -7.79
CA ILE A 103 -5.52 20.80 -6.89
C ILE A 103 -6.15 21.92 -7.73
N ALA A 104 -5.43 22.45 -8.71
CA ALA A 104 -5.91 23.51 -9.58
C ALA A 104 -7.17 23.09 -10.35
N ALA A 105 -7.23 21.86 -10.85
CA ALA A 105 -8.42 21.32 -11.50
C ALA A 105 -9.62 21.24 -10.55
N LYS A 106 -9.44 20.73 -9.33
CA LYS A 106 -10.52 20.67 -8.32
C LYS A 106 -11.01 22.05 -7.90
N VAL A 107 -10.12 23.04 -7.79
CA VAL A 107 -10.48 24.42 -7.48
C VAL A 107 -11.29 25.02 -8.64
N ALA A 108 -10.84 24.84 -9.88
CA ALA A 108 -11.56 25.31 -11.05
C ALA A 108 -12.96 24.66 -11.18
N GLU A 109 -13.08 23.37 -10.91
CA GLU A 109 -14.38 22.66 -10.89
C GLU A 109 -15.33 23.21 -9.82
N ALA A 110 -14.80 23.53 -8.63
CA ALA A 110 -15.58 24.12 -7.54
C ALA A 110 -16.06 25.55 -7.88
N GLU A 111 -15.21 26.38 -8.50
CA GLU A 111 -15.57 27.73 -8.94
C GLU A 111 -16.67 27.72 -10.00
N VAL A 112 -16.62 26.77 -10.94
CA VAL A 112 -17.68 26.60 -11.96
C VAL A 112 -19.01 26.20 -11.32
N GLN A 113 -19.00 25.31 -10.32
CA GLN A 113 -20.22 24.93 -9.60
C GLN A 113 -20.81 26.09 -8.78
N GLU A 114 -19.98 26.91 -8.14
CA GLU A 114 -20.45 28.10 -7.42
C GLU A 114 -21.09 29.13 -8.36
N GLN A 115 -20.50 29.38 -9.52
CA GLN A 115 -21.08 30.28 -10.52
C GLN A 115 -22.42 29.78 -11.07
N GLN A 116 -22.55 28.47 -11.32
CA GLN A 116 -23.80 27.87 -11.76
C GLN A 116 -24.90 27.98 -10.69
N ASN A 117 -24.54 27.80 -9.42
CA ASN A 117 -25.48 27.95 -8.30
C ASN A 117 -25.92 29.41 -8.11
N GLN A 118 -25.02 30.38 -8.29
CA GLN A 118 -25.36 31.81 -8.22
C GLN A 118 -26.31 32.21 -9.36
N GLN A 119 -26.04 31.78 -10.60
CA GLN A 119 -26.91 32.05 -11.74
C GLN A 119 -28.30 31.42 -11.58
N GLN A 120 -28.39 30.22 -11.01
CA GLN A 120 -29.69 29.60 -10.70
C GLN A 120 -30.43 30.33 -9.57
N GLN A 121 -29.73 30.88 -8.58
CA GLN A 121 -30.35 31.68 -7.52
C GLN A 121 -30.86 33.01 -8.05
N GLU A 122 -30.07 33.70 -8.89
CA GLU A 122 -30.48 34.95 -9.54
C GLU A 122 -31.69 34.73 -10.46
N HIS A 123 -31.67 33.68 -11.28
CA HIS A 123 -32.79 33.37 -12.18
C HIS A 123 -34.07 32.97 -11.44
N ASN A 124 -33.95 32.26 -10.30
CA ASN A 124 -35.10 31.97 -9.44
C ASN A 124 -35.62 33.20 -8.67
N HIS A 125 -34.77 34.21 -8.46
CA HIS A 125 -35.18 35.45 -7.81
C HIS A 125 -35.95 36.36 -8.79
N GLU A 126 -35.51 36.44 -10.05
CA GLU A 126 -36.20 37.18 -11.11
C GLU A 126 -37.59 36.61 -11.43
N GLN A 127 -37.77 35.29 -11.44
CA GLN A 127 -39.09 34.65 -11.66
C GLN A 127 -40.08 34.82 -10.50
N ARG A 128 -39.64 35.33 -9.35
CA ARG A 128 -40.49 35.57 -8.17
C ARG A 128 -41.07 36.99 -8.11
N ASP A 129 -40.48 37.91 -8.87
CA ASP A 129 -40.85 39.33 -8.87
C ASP A 129 -41.74 39.71 -10.09
N GLU A 130 -42.09 38.75 -10.94
CA GLU A 130 -43.14 38.83 -11.99
C GLU A 130 -44.49 38.23 -11.51
#